data_AF-A0A2E8YW69-F1
#
_entry.id   AF-A0A2E8YW69-F1
#
_cell.length_a   1.000
_cell.length_b   1.000
_cell.length_c   1.000
_cell.angle_alpha   90.00
_cell.angle_beta   90.00
_cell.angle_gamma   90.00
#
_symmetry.space_group_name_H-M   'P 1'
#
loop_
_entity.id
_entity.type
_entity.pdbx_description
1 polymer ?
#
loop_
_entity_poly.entity_id
_entity_poly.type
_entity_poly.pdbx_seq_one_letter_code
_entity_poly.pdbx_strand_id
1 'polypeptide(L)'
;MTTDTALQAADAVFMAEQAVGRARGVVDELHATISSAIRVLDDAELDSAKARLSERGGYYLEAAGEHLSRLQRRCSDNAELTDELTGHLERASQAIADAHDVLRDVDTSDPELAVEVAQLKPRLAVMGDMIDLAKPIARLTAQHVDSAHLAAQQVTPPALLEPVTLERSIATAGKELGRADEDVRLLENVVDHAAASARQSAGIATEITDNARRRMAEQGRAQVPRQAAAPAYGSPAR
;
A
#
# COMPACT_ATOMS: atom_id res chain seq x y z
N MET A 1 20.23 22.28 -16.21
CA MET A 1 20.17 20.80 -16.06
C MET A 1 19.88 20.39 -14.63
N THR A 2 20.50 20.99 -13.62
CA THR A 2 20.30 20.68 -12.18
C THR A 2 18.87 20.82 -11.66
N THR A 3 18.09 21.75 -12.21
CA THR A 3 16.68 21.98 -11.84
C THR A 3 15.73 20.90 -12.33
N ASP A 4 16.05 20.27 -13.45
CA ASP A 4 15.24 19.21 -14.09
C ASP A 4 15.32 17.90 -13.29
N THR A 5 16.54 17.56 -12.83
CA THR A 5 16.78 16.39 -11.96
C THR A 5 16.13 16.50 -10.58
N ALA A 6 16.04 17.70 -10.01
CA ALA A 6 15.39 17.91 -8.71
C ALA A 6 13.85 17.75 -8.80
N LEU A 7 13.24 18.23 -9.89
CA LEU A 7 11.83 18.02 -10.19
C LEU A 7 11.52 16.53 -10.41
N GLN A 8 12.35 15.84 -11.18
CA GLN A 8 12.22 14.40 -11.42
C GLN A 8 12.33 13.58 -10.12
N ALA A 9 13.23 13.95 -9.21
CA ALA A 9 13.36 13.30 -7.91
C ALA A 9 12.10 13.50 -7.06
N ALA A 10 11.55 14.71 -7.05
CA ALA A 10 10.33 15.01 -6.32
C ALA A 10 9.10 14.27 -6.89
N ASP A 11 8.99 14.19 -8.21
CA ASP A 11 7.94 13.42 -8.88
C ASP A 11 8.02 11.93 -8.52
N ALA A 12 9.22 11.34 -8.53
CA ALA A 12 9.42 9.94 -8.14
C ALA A 12 9.03 9.68 -6.68
N VAL A 13 9.39 10.59 -5.76
CA VAL A 13 8.98 10.52 -4.35
C VAL A 13 7.45 10.61 -4.20
N PHE A 14 6.79 11.47 -4.99
CA PHE A 14 5.33 11.58 -4.98
C PHE A 14 4.65 10.32 -5.51
N MET A 15 5.20 9.71 -6.56
CA MET A 15 4.70 8.43 -7.08
C MET A 15 4.83 7.30 -6.06
N ALA A 16 5.94 7.26 -5.32
CA ALA A 16 6.12 6.33 -4.22
C ALA A 16 5.09 6.56 -3.10
N GLU A 17 4.88 7.82 -2.68
CA GLU A 17 3.88 8.17 -1.67
C GLU A 17 2.47 7.74 -2.07
N GLN A 18 2.07 8.02 -3.31
CA GLN A 18 0.75 7.64 -3.81
C GLN A 18 0.59 6.11 -3.89
N ALA A 19 1.62 5.38 -4.30
CA ALA A 19 1.59 3.92 -4.36
C ALA A 19 1.46 3.30 -2.96
N VAL A 20 2.22 3.80 -1.98
CA VAL A 20 2.15 3.35 -0.58
C VAL A 20 0.80 3.72 0.05
N GLY A 21 0.27 4.91 -0.24
CA GLY A 21 -1.05 5.34 0.24
C GLY A 21 -2.18 4.43 -0.27
N ARG A 22 -2.09 3.97 -1.53
CA ARG A 22 -3.03 2.98 -2.08
C ARG A 22 -2.86 1.61 -1.45
N ALA A 23 -1.63 1.14 -1.27
CA ALA A 23 -1.36 -0.13 -0.57
C ALA A 23 -1.99 -0.11 0.83
N ARG A 24 -1.85 0.99 1.57
CA ARG A 24 -2.47 1.18 2.89
C ARG A 24 -4.00 1.04 2.84
N GLY A 25 -4.66 1.71 1.90
CA GLY A 25 -6.11 1.62 1.76
C GLY A 25 -6.60 0.20 1.51
N VAL A 26 -5.85 -0.57 0.70
CA VAL A 26 -6.17 -1.99 0.46
C VAL A 26 -5.95 -2.84 1.71
N VAL A 27 -4.92 -2.57 2.51
CA VAL A 27 -4.71 -3.26 3.79
C VAL A 27 -5.87 -3.02 4.76
N ASP A 28 -6.36 -1.77 4.86
CA ASP A 28 -7.52 -1.44 5.71
C ASP A 28 -8.78 -2.21 5.26
N GLU A 29 -9.00 -2.30 3.94
CA GLU A 29 -10.13 -3.04 3.36
C GLU A 29 -9.99 -4.56 3.55
N LEU A 30 -8.77 -5.09 3.43
CA LEU A 30 -8.44 -6.49 3.66
C LEU A 30 -8.69 -6.89 5.12
N HIS A 31 -8.30 -6.04 6.08
CA HIS A 31 -8.60 -6.28 7.50
C HIS A 31 -10.10 -6.32 7.77
N ALA A 32 -10.86 -5.36 7.22
CA ALA A 32 -12.31 -5.32 7.37
C ALA A 32 -12.98 -6.58 6.76
N THR A 33 -12.48 -7.03 5.61
CA THR A 33 -13.04 -8.17 4.87
C THR A 33 -12.68 -9.51 5.53
N ILE A 34 -11.46 -9.69 6.03
CA ILE A 34 -11.08 -10.85 6.85
C ILE A 34 -11.87 -10.90 8.16
N SER A 35 -12.00 -9.77 8.86
CA SER A 35 -12.84 -9.67 10.05
C SER A 35 -14.30 -10.05 9.75
N SER A 36 -14.83 -9.65 8.59
CA SER A 36 -16.16 -10.08 8.16
C SER A 36 -16.21 -11.58 7.84
N ALA A 37 -15.17 -12.16 7.27
CA ALA A 37 -15.09 -13.58 6.95
C ALA A 37 -15.08 -14.44 8.23
N ILE A 38 -14.32 -14.02 9.25
CA ILE A 38 -14.26 -14.66 10.56
C ILE A 38 -15.64 -14.68 11.22
N ARG A 39 -16.38 -13.56 11.22
CA ARG A 39 -17.75 -13.53 11.77
C ARG A 39 -18.70 -14.50 11.06
N VAL A 40 -18.61 -14.61 9.73
CA VAL A 40 -19.41 -15.57 8.96
C VAL A 40 -19.05 -17.02 9.32
N LEU A 41 -17.77 -17.28 9.61
CA LEU A 41 -17.33 -18.59 10.07
C LEU A 41 -17.83 -18.89 11.49
N ASP A 42 -17.82 -17.90 12.40
CA ASP A 42 -18.37 -18.05 13.76
C ASP A 42 -19.86 -18.43 13.71
N ASP A 43 -20.63 -17.81 12.80
CA ASP A 43 -22.03 -18.17 12.55
C ASP A 43 -22.15 -19.63 12.05
N ALA A 44 -21.26 -20.07 11.14
CA ALA A 44 -21.23 -21.44 10.65
C ALA A 44 -20.90 -22.46 11.76
N GLU A 45 -19.94 -22.12 12.63
CA GLU A 45 -19.56 -22.95 13.78
C GLU A 45 -20.73 -23.09 14.76
N LEU A 46 -21.41 -21.97 15.05
CA LEU A 46 -22.56 -21.95 15.94
C LEU A 46 -23.70 -22.83 15.41
N ASP A 47 -24.03 -22.73 14.13
CA ASP A 47 -25.10 -23.53 13.54
C ASP A 47 -24.70 -25.01 13.38
N SER A 48 -23.43 -25.31 13.09
CA SER A 48 -22.89 -26.67 13.16
C SER A 48 -23.06 -27.28 14.56
N ALA A 49 -22.76 -26.51 15.61
CA ALA A 49 -22.94 -26.95 16.99
C ALA A 49 -24.43 -27.17 17.34
N LYS A 50 -25.32 -26.27 16.92
CA LYS A 50 -26.78 -26.42 17.11
C LYS A 50 -27.32 -27.65 16.39
N ALA A 51 -26.80 -27.98 15.21
CA ALA A 51 -27.22 -29.15 14.45
C ALA A 51 -27.07 -30.47 15.24
N ARG A 52 -26.06 -30.55 16.11
CA ARG A 52 -25.79 -31.73 16.95
C ARG A 52 -26.70 -31.84 18.16
N LEU A 53 -27.23 -30.72 18.64
CA LEU A 53 -27.97 -30.61 19.89
C LEU A 53 -29.48 -30.48 19.69
N SER A 54 -29.94 -30.31 18.44
CA SER A 54 -31.33 -30.04 18.12
C SER A 54 -31.99 -31.17 17.33
N GLU A 55 -33.26 -31.44 17.61
CA GLU A 55 -34.12 -32.29 16.78
C GLU A 55 -34.31 -31.74 15.35
N ARG A 56 -34.04 -30.45 15.14
CA ARG A 56 -34.03 -29.79 13.83
C ARG A 56 -32.63 -29.78 13.19
N GLY A 57 -31.80 -30.78 13.47
CA GLY A 57 -30.39 -30.82 13.06
C GLY A 57 -30.16 -30.51 11.57
N GLY A 58 -31.01 -31.06 10.68
CA GLY A 58 -30.92 -30.80 9.24
C GLY A 58 -31.06 -29.32 8.85
N TYR A 59 -31.93 -28.56 9.53
CA TYR A 59 -32.10 -27.12 9.27
C TYR A 59 -30.83 -26.33 9.62
N TYR A 60 -30.18 -26.67 10.74
CA TYR A 60 -28.96 -25.99 11.16
C TYR A 60 -27.74 -26.40 10.31
N LEU A 61 -27.69 -27.64 9.80
CA LEU A 61 -26.67 -28.06 8.84
C LEU A 61 -26.80 -27.30 7.51
N GLU A 62 -28.02 -27.10 7.02
CA GLU A 62 -28.28 -26.30 5.83
C GLU A 62 -27.83 -24.85 6.04
N ALA A 63 -28.18 -24.23 7.17
CA ALA A 63 -27.73 -22.88 7.52
C ALA A 63 -26.20 -22.78 7.61
N ALA A 64 -25.52 -23.73 8.27
CA ALA A 64 -24.06 -23.76 8.32
C ALA A 64 -23.43 -23.88 6.91
N GLY A 65 -24.04 -24.67 6.01
CA GLY A 65 -23.64 -24.75 4.60
C GLY A 65 -23.81 -23.42 3.85
N GLU A 66 -24.88 -22.66 4.11
CA GLU A 66 -25.05 -21.32 3.56
C GLU A 66 -23.97 -20.35 4.05
N HIS A 67 -23.64 -20.39 5.35
CA HIS A 67 -22.57 -19.57 5.91
C HIS A 67 -21.23 -19.89 5.26
N LEU A 68 -20.91 -21.16 5.02
CA LEU A 68 -19.70 -21.53 4.28
C LEU A 68 -19.72 -21.08 2.81
N SER A 69 -20.88 -21.07 2.15
CA SER A 69 -21.01 -20.51 0.80
C SER A 69 -20.80 -18.99 0.78
N ARG A 70 -21.19 -18.28 1.85
CA ARG A 70 -20.85 -16.86 2.04
C ARG A 70 -19.36 -16.67 2.33
N LEU A 71 -18.77 -17.55 3.14
CA LEU A 71 -17.34 -17.53 3.44
C LEU A 71 -16.50 -17.72 2.17
N GLN A 72 -16.88 -18.66 1.29
CA GLN A 72 -16.21 -18.84 0.00
C GLN A 72 -16.14 -17.53 -0.79
N ARG A 73 -17.26 -16.81 -0.91
CA ARG A 73 -17.30 -15.50 -1.59
C ARG A 73 -16.39 -14.48 -0.91
N ARG A 74 -16.40 -14.41 0.43
CA ARG A 74 -15.51 -13.51 1.19
C ARG A 74 -14.04 -13.83 0.98
N CYS A 75 -13.68 -15.11 0.90
CA CYS A 75 -12.30 -15.49 0.59
C CYS A 75 -11.93 -15.11 -0.86
N SER A 76 -12.86 -15.19 -1.81
CA SER A 76 -12.62 -14.68 -3.17
C SER A 76 -12.41 -13.16 -3.19
N ASP A 77 -13.25 -12.39 -2.49
CA ASP A 77 -13.06 -10.93 -2.33
C ASP A 77 -11.67 -10.62 -1.73
N ASN A 78 -11.28 -11.35 -0.68
CA ASN A 78 -9.96 -11.20 -0.05
C ASN A 78 -8.80 -11.55 -1.01
N ALA A 79 -8.96 -12.57 -1.86
CA ALA A 79 -7.94 -12.94 -2.84
C ALA A 79 -7.68 -11.80 -3.84
N GLU A 80 -8.75 -11.18 -4.36
CA GLU A 80 -8.66 -10.01 -5.23
C GLU A 80 -7.93 -8.83 -4.54
N LEU A 81 -8.26 -8.56 -3.27
CA LEU A 81 -7.58 -7.54 -2.47
C LEU A 81 -6.09 -7.86 -2.24
N THR A 82 -5.73 -9.12 -2.00
CA THR A 82 -4.30 -9.49 -1.83
C THR A 82 -3.49 -9.35 -3.13
N ASP A 83 -4.11 -9.61 -4.28
CA ASP A 83 -3.50 -9.38 -5.60
C ASP A 83 -3.33 -7.88 -5.87
N GLU A 84 -4.35 -7.07 -5.57
CA GLU A 84 -4.30 -5.63 -5.70
C GLU A 84 -3.20 -5.02 -4.80
N LEU A 85 -3.13 -5.45 -3.54
CA LEU A 85 -2.09 -5.05 -2.59
C LEU A 85 -0.70 -5.36 -3.13
N THR A 86 -0.49 -6.59 -3.62
CA THR A 86 0.78 -7.01 -4.21
C THR A 86 1.15 -6.09 -5.39
N GLY A 87 0.19 -5.77 -6.26
CA GLY A 87 0.39 -4.83 -7.36
C GLY A 87 0.77 -3.42 -6.89
N HIS A 88 0.22 -2.92 -5.78
CA HIS A 88 0.59 -1.62 -5.22
C HIS A 88 1.98 -1.63 -4.58
N LEU A 89 2.34 -2.69 -3.86
CA LEU A 89 3.66 -2.84 -3.25
C LEU A 89 4.76 -2.92 -4.32
N GLU A 90 4.53 -3.61 -5.44
CA GLU A 90 5.49 -3.63 -6.56
C GLU A 90 5.63 -2.25 -7.20
N ARG A 91 4.53 -1.52 -7.41
CA ARG A 91 4.57 -0.15 -7.92
C ARG A 91 5.31 0.80 -6.97
N ALA A 92 5.11 0.66 -5.66
CA ALA A 92 5.82 1.44 -4.65
C ALA A 92 7.33 1.14 -4.67
N SER A 93 7.69 -0.14 -4.73
CA SER A 93 9.08 -0.60 -4.81
C SER A 93 9.79 -0.04 -6.06
N GLN A 94 9.13 -0.08 -7.22
CA GLN A 94 9.68 0.50 -8.45
C GLN A 94 9.84 2.02 -8.33
N ALA A 95 8.83 2.74 -7.82
CA ALA A 95 8.91 4.18 -7.66
C ALA A 95 10.02 4.61 -6.68
N ILE A 96 10.26 3.83 -5.62
CA ILE A 96 11.37 4.06 -4.68
C ILE A 96 12.72 3.82 -5.36
N ALA A 97 12.84 2.77 -6.18
CA ALA A 97 14.05 2.50 -6.94
C ALA A 97 14.35 3.65 -7.93
N ASP A 98 13.34 4.10 -8.68
CA ASP A 98 13.45 5.23 -9.61
C ASP A 98 13.88 6.50 -8.86
N ALA A 99 13.28 6.78 -7.69
CA ALA A 99 13.67 7.91 -6.85
C ALA A 99 15.13 7.83 -6.38
N HIS A 100 15.60 6.63 -6.02
CA HIS A 100 17.00 6.41 -5.62
C HIS A 100 17.97 6.67 -6.78
N ASP A 101 17.67 6.18 -7.98
CA ASP A 101 18.49 6.39 -9.16
C ASP A 101 18.58 7.88 -9.52
N VAL A 102 17.45 8.59 -9.52
CA VAL A 102 17.45 10.04 -9.79
C VAL A 102 18.25 10.79 -8.71
N LEU A 103 18.05 10.50 -7.42
CA LEU A 103 18.78 11.15 -6.33
C LEU A 103 20.28 10.83 -6.28
N ARG A 104 20.73 9.76 -6.92
CA ARG A 104 22.16 9.47 -7.09
C ARG A 104 22.80 10.47 -8.05
N ASP A 105 22.07 10.88 -9.07
CA ASP A 105 22.58 11.66 -10.19
C ASP A 105 22.32 13.18 -10.04
N VAL A 106 21.64 13.61 -8.97
CA VAL A 106 21.45 15.02 -8.62
C VAL A 106 22.79 15.71 -8.34
N ASP A 107 23.03 16.82 -9.03
CA ASP A 107 24.17 17.70 -8.77
C ASP A 107 24.04 18.41 -7.42
N THR A 108 24.90 18.06 -6.46
CA THR A 108 24.94 18.62 -5.11
C THR A 108 25.89 19.81 -4.96
N SER A 109 26.28 20.46 -6.06
CA SER A 109 27.07 21.70 -6.03
C SER A 109 26.34 22.86 -5.36
N ASP A 110 25.00 22.81 -5.30
CA ASP A 110 24.18 23.71 -4.51
C ASP A 110 24.04 23.20 -3.06
N PRO A 111 24.52 23.94 -2.04
CA PRO A 111 24.46 23.53 -0.64
C PRO A 111 23.05 23.29 -0.10
N GLU A 112 22.04 24.04 -0.56
CA GLU A 112 20.65 23.86 -0.07
C GLU A 112 20.08 22.55 -0.61
N LEU A 113 20.25 22.30 -1.91
CA LEU A 113 19.84 21.05 -2.55
C LEU A 113 20.59 19.84 -1.99
N ALA A 114 21.88 19.99 -1.67
CA ALA A 114 22.68 18.93 -1.05
C ALA A 114 22.12 18.50 0.31
N VAL A 115 21.63 19.45 1.12
CA VAL A 115 21.00 19.16 2.42
C VAL A 115 19.67 18.42 2.23
N GLU A 116 18.82 18.88 1.31
CA GLU A 116 17.52 18.27 1.02
C GLU A 116 17.68 16.82 0.50
N VAL A 117 18.62 16.59 -0.44
CA VAL A 117 18.95 15.25 -0.96
C VAL A 117 19.50 14.34 0.14
N ALA A 118 20.38 14.86 1.01
CA ALA A 118 20.92 14.10 2.13
C ALA A 118 19.83 13.70 3.15
N GLN A 119 18.75 14.48 3.24
CA GLN A 119 17.59 14.15 4.07
C GLN A 119 16.65 13.13 3.42
N LEU A 120 16.47 13.15 2.10
CA LEU A 120 15.58 12.21 1.39
C LEU A 120 16.13 10.79 1.29
N LYS A 121 17.43 10.65 0.98
CA LYS A 121 18.07 9.34 0.78
C LYS A 121 17.81 8.32 1.91
N PRO A 122 18.04 8.63 3.19
CA PRO A 122 17.79 7.66 4.26
C PRO A 122 16.30 7.33 4.43
N ARG A 123 15.39 8.28 4.17
CA ARG A 123 13.95 8.05 4.31
C ARG A 123 13.40 7.13 3.23
N LEU A 124 13.85 7.31 1.99
CA LEU A 124 13.52 6.40 0.90
C LEU A 124 14.08 4.99 1.13
N ALA A 125 15.28 4.88 1.70
CA ALA A 125 15.83 3.57 2.08
C ALA A 125 14.94 2.88 3.13
N VAL A 126 14.53 3.59 4.19
CA VAL A 126 13.58 3.03 5.19
C VAL A 126 12.26 2.64 4.53
N MET A 127 11.71 3.45 3.62
CA MET A 127 10.50 3.08 2.90
C MET A 127 10.70 1.81 2.07
N GLY A 128 11.82 1.70 1.35
CA GLY A 128 12.20 0.51 0.58
C GLY A 128 12.23 -0.74 1.46
N ASP A 129 12.91 -0.67 2.59
CA ASP A 129 13.00 -1.77 3.56
C ASP A 129 11.61 -2.19 4.07
N MET A 130 10.72 -1.23 4.37
CA MET A 130 9.35 -1.54 4.80
C MET A 130 8.53 -2.21 3.70
N ILE A 131 8.67 -1.76 2.44
CA ILE A 131 7.96 -2.37 1.31
C ILE A 131 8.48 -3.77 1.02
N ASP A 132 9.80 -3.98 1.10
CA ASP A 132 10.41 -5.29 0.94
C ASP A 132 10.01 -6.26 2.06
N LEU A 133 9.74 -5.76 3.27
CA LEU A 133 9.15 -6.54 4.36
C LEU A 133 7.66 -6.82 4.14
N ALA A 134 6.90 -5.87 3.61
CA ALA A 134 5.46 -6.03 3.38
C ALA A 134 5.13 -7.07 2.29
N LYS A 135 5.92 -7.13 1.22
CA LYS A 135 5.72 -8.08 0.09
C LYS A 135 5.58 -9.55 0.52
N PRO A 136 6.51 -10.15 1.30
CA PRO A 136 6.36 -11.53 1.73
C PRO A 136 5.17 -11.73 2.68
N ILE A 137 4.81 -10.74 3.50
CA ILE A 137 3.64 -10.84 4.38
C ILE A 137 2.35 -10.86 3.56
N ALA A 138 2.21 -9.99 2.56
CA ALA A 138 1.07 -9.99 1.64
C ALA A 138 0.90 -11.34 0.91
N ARG A 139 2.01 -11.99 0.53
CA ARG A 139 1.98 -13.34 -0.06
C ARG A 139 1.53 -14.41 0.93
N LEU A 140 1.93 -14.32 2.20
CA LEU A 140 1.46 -15.23 3.25
C LEU A 140 -0.03 -15.05 3.50
N THR A 141 -0.52 -13.80 3.56
CA THR A 141 -1.94 -13.51 3.67
C THR A 141 -2.73 -14.15 2.53
N ALA A 142 -2.29 -13.99 1.28
CA ALA A 142 -2.91 -14.61 0.12
C ALA A 142 -2.99 -16.13 0.25
N GLN A 143 -1.89 -16.78 0.66
CA GLN A 143 -1.84 -18.22 0.87
C GLN A 143 -2.80 -18.72 1.95
N HIS A 144 -2.92 -17.98 3.06
CA HIS A 144 -3.84 -18.31 4.13
C HIS A 144 -5.31 -18.09 3.71
N VAL A 145 -5.60 -17.02 2.98
CA VAL A 145 -6.94 -16.78 2.39
C VAL A 145 -7.33 -17.88 1.41
N ASP A 146 -6.42 -18.28 0.52
CA ASP A 146 -6.63 -19.38 -0.44
C ASP A 146 -6.85 -20.71 0.28
N SER A 147 -6.06 -20.98 1.32
CA SER A 147 -6.21 -22.20 2.13
C SER A 147 -7.56 -22.25 2.86
N ALA A 148 -8.02 -21.11 3.39
CA ALA A 148 -9.35 -20.97 3.97
C ALA A 148 -10.47 -21.18 2.93
N HIS A 149 -10.30 -20.62 1.73
CA HIS A 149 -11.22 -20.81 0.62
C HIS A 149 -11.36 -22.29 0.24
N LEU A 150 -10.22 -22.98 0.06
CA LEU A 150 -10.18 -24.40 -0.27
C LEU A 150 -10.81 -25.26 0.81
N ALA A 151 -10.60 -24.93 2.09
CA ALA A 151 -11.28 -25.62 3.19
C ALA A 151 -12.80 -25.45 3.07
N ALA A 152 -13.28 -24.22 2.90
CA ALA A 152 -14.71 -23.93 2.77
C ALA A 152 -15.37 -24.61 1.55
N GLN A 153 -14.63 -24.87 0.47
CA GLN A 153 -15.10 -25.59 -0.72
C GLN A 153 -15.33 -27.09 -0.49
N GLN A 154 -14.73 -27.69 0.54
CA GLN A 154 -14.90 -29.12 0.83
C GLN A 154 -16.32 -29.45 1.29
N VAL A 155 -17.11 -28.44 1.68
CA VAL A 155 -18.51 -28.61 2.06
C VAL A 155 -19.40 -28.56 0.83
N THR A 156 -19.77 -29.74 0.37
CA THR A 156 -20.75 -29.98 -0.70
C THR A 156 -22.08 -30.46 -0.11
N PRO A 157 -23.20 -30.39 -0.85
CA PRO A 157 -24.49 -30.91 -0.36
C PRO A 157 -24.43 -32.37 0.14
N PRO A 158 -23.68 -33.30 -0.49
CA PRO A 158 -23.45 -34.63 0.08
C PRO A 158 -22.63 -34.61 1.38
N ALA A 159 -21.62 -33.74 1.50
CA ALA A 159 -20.79 -33.61 2.70
C ALA A 159 -21.53 -33.00 3.90
N LEU A 160 -22.65 -32.31 3.68
CA LEU A 160 -23.54 -31.86 4.75
C LEU A 160 -24.26 -33.03 5.45
N LEU A 161 -24.31 -34.21 4.83
CA LEU A 161 -24.80 -35.44 5.44
C LEU A 161 -23.76 -36.07 6.39
N GLU A 162 -22.52 -35.57 6.36
CA GLU A 162 -21.41 -36.00 7.20
C GLU A 162 -20.95 -34.84 8.12
N PRO A 163 -21.50 -34.72 9.35
CA PRO A 163 -21.21 -33.60 10.24
C PRO A 163 -19.71 -33.40 10.54
N VAL A 164 -18.92 -34.49 10.53
CA VAL A 164 -17.48 -34.45 10.80
C VAL A 164 -16.70 -33.72 9.69
N THR A 165 -17.12 -33.83 8.43
CA THR A 165 -16.47 -33.09 7.33
C THR A 165 -16.75 -31.60 7.41
N LEU A 166 -17.97 -31.21 7.81
CA LEU A 166 -18.35 -29.82 8.04
C LEU A 166 -17.51 -29.19 9.17
N GLU A 167 -17.43 -29.86 10.32
CA GLU A 167 -16.64 -29.39 11.47
C GLU A 167 -15.15 -29.24 11.13
N ARG A 168 -14.58 -30.21 10.40
CA ARG A 168 -13.18 -30.14 9.96
C ARG A 168 -12.94 -28.97 9.02
N SER A 169 -13.86 -28.74 8.08
CA SER A 169 -13.80 -27.60 7.17
C SER A 169 -13.83 -26.29 7.94
N ILE A 170 -14.78 -26.13 8.87
CA ILE A 170 -14.91 -24.92 9.71
C ILE A 170 -13.63 -24.68 10.51
N ALA A 171 -13.14 -25.71 11.21
CA ALA A 171 -11.92 -25.59 12.02
C ALA A 171 -10.68 -25.26 11.18
N THR A 172 -10.57 -25.84 9.98
CA THR A 172 -9.44 -25.55 9.07
C THR A 172 -9.53 -24.13 8.53
N ALA A 173 -10.70 -23.72 8.03
CA ALA A 173 -10.91 -22.36 7.54
C ALA A 173 -10.66 -21.32 8.63
N GLY A 174 -11.10 -21.56 9.87
CA GLY A 174 -10.89 -20.65 10.99
C GLY A 174 -9.44 -20.50 11.39
N LYS A 175 -8.68 -21.60 11.38
CA LYS A 175 -7.25 -21.56 11.62
C LYS A 175 -6.52 -20.72 10.56
N GLU A 176 -6.85 -20.90 9.29
CA GLU A 176 -6.18 -20.15 8.22
C GLU A 176 -6.63 -18.69 8.18
N LEU A 177 -7.91 -18.38 8.42
CA LEU A 177 -8.36 -16.99 8.56
C LEU A 177 -7.75 -16.27 9.76
N GLY A 178 -7.57 -16.97 10.89
CA GLY A 178 -6.88 -16.41 12.05
C GLY A 178 -5.40 -16.10 11.77
N ARG A 179 -4.74 -16.87 10.90
CA ARG A 179 -3.38 -16.55 10.43
C ARG A 179 -3.38 -15.36 9.47
N ALA A 180 -4.32 -15.33 8.53
CA ALA A 180 -4.47 -14.21 7.61
C ALA A 180 -4.74 -12.89 8.37
N ASP A 181 -5.58 -12.92 9.41
CA ASP A 181 -5.86 -11.76 10.27
C ASP A 181 -4.59 -11.25 10.96
N GLU A 182 -3.76 -12.14 11.49
CA GLU A 182 -2.49 -11.75 12.10
C GLU A 182 -1.50 -11.20 11.06
N ASP A 183 -1.39 -11.82 9.89
CA ASP A 183 -0.55 -11.30 8.81
C ASP A 183 -0.98 -9.89 8.39
N VAL A 184 -2.29 -9.61 8.36
CA VAL A 184 -2.82 -8.29 8.03
C VAL A 184 -2.51 -7.27 9.11
N ARG A 185 -2.58 -7.63 10.40
CA ARG A 185 -2.11 -6.71 11.47
C ARG A 185 -0.64 -6.38 11.34
N LEU A 186 0.19 -7.33 10.90
CA LEU A 186 1.59 -7.07 10.61
C LEU A 186 1.74 -6.14 9.40
N LEU A 187 0.96 -6.34 8.34
CA LEU A 187 0.90 -5.46 7.18
C LEU A 187 0.48 -4.04 7.55
N GLU A 188 -0.57 -3.87 8.35
CA GLU A 188 -1.05 -2.58 8.84
C GLU A 188 0.09 -1.80 9.49
N ASN A 189 0.82 -2.44 10.41
CA ASN A 189 1.95 -1.82 11.07
C ASN A 189 3.03 -1.40 10.06
N VAL A 190 3.49 -2.31 9.20
CA VAL A 190 4.60 -2.04 8.27
C VAL A 190 4.21 -0.97 7.24
N VAL A 191 3.01 -1.07 6.66
CA VAL A 191 2.52 -0.16 5.62
C VAL A 191 2.17 1.20 6.21
N ASP A 192 1.66 1.29 7.44
CA ASP A 192 1.44 2.59 8.11
C ASP A 192 2.75 3.33 8.36
N HIS A 193 3.81 2.62 8.78
CA HIS A 193 5.14 3.21 8.94
C HIS A 193 5.70 3.65 7.59
N ALA A 194 5.57 2.84 6.54
CA ALA A 194 5.94 3.22 5.18
C ALA A 194 5.18 4.48 4.72
N ALA A 195 3.87 4.54 4.95
CA ALA A 195 3.01 5.66 4.56
C ALA A 195 3.33 6.94 5.34
N ALA A 196 3.66 6.83 6.62
CA ALA A 196 4.12 7.97 7.42
C ALA A 196 5.47 8.50 6.90
N SER A 197 6.43 7.61 6.62
CA SER A 197 7.73 7.97 6.05
C SER A 197 7.59 8.57 4.65
N ALA A 198 6.69 8.04 3.83
CA ALA A 198 6.41 8.54 2.49
C ALA A 198 5.82 9.94 2.50
N ARG A 199 4.84 10.21 3.38
CA ARG A 199 4.26 11.55 3.54
C ARG A 199 5.28 12.59 3.99
N GLN A 200 6.18 12.22 4.92
CA GLN A 200 7.28 13.10 5.32
C GLN A 200 8.24 13.37 4.17
N SER A 201 8.59 12.34 3.40
CA SER A 201 9.47 12.45 2.23
C SER A 201 8.85 13.32 1.13
N ALA A 202 7.54 13.18 0.88
CA ALA A 202 6.80 14.03 -0.05
C ALA A 202 6.76 15.50 0.40
N GLY A 203 6.70 15.77 1.70
CA GLY A 203 6.82 17.11 2.26
C GLY A 203 8.17 17.76 1.90
N ILE A 204 9.27 17.04 2.10
CA ILE A 204 10.61 17.50 1.72
C ILE A 204 10.72 17.69 0.21
N ALA A 205 10.20 16.76 -0.59
CA ALA A 205 10.18 16.87 -2.05
C ALA A 205 9.40 18.11 -2.54
N THR A 206 8.34 18.49 -1.84
CA THR A 206 7.60 19.73 -2.12
C THR A 206 8.47 20.97 -1.86
N GLU A 207 9.20 20.99 -0.74
CA GLU A 207 10.12 22.09 -0.41
C GLU A 207 11.22 22.24 -1.48
N ILE A 208 11.81 21.12 -1.92
CA ILE A 208 12.79 21.09 -3.03
C ILE A 208 12.20 21.73 -4.29
N THR A 209 10.98 21.33 -4.64
CA THR A 209 10.28 21.80 -5.85
C THR A 209 10.01 23.30 -5.78
N ASP A 210 9.56 23.80 -4.63
CA ASP A 210 9.28 25.22 -4.42
C ASP A 210 10.56 26.06 -4.39
N ASN A 211 11.64 25.55 -3.80
CA ASN A 211 12.97 26.18 -3.83
C ASN A 211 13.53 26.24 -5.25
N ALA A 212 13.39 25.16 -6.02
CA ALA A 212 13.77 25.11 -7.43
C ALA A 212 12.99 26.12 -8.27
N ARG A 213 11.65 26.20 -8.11
CA ARG A 213 10.80 27.17 -8.82
C ARG A 213 11.14 28.63 -8.46
N ARG A 214 11.38 28.92 -7.18
CA ARG A 214 11.81 30.27 -6.73
C ARG A 214 13.11 30.69 -7.41
N ARG A 215 14.12 29.83 -7.43
CA ARG A 215 15.39 30.09 -8.11
C ARG A 215 15.22 30.33 -9.62
N MET A 216 14.37 29.56 -10.29
CA MET A 216 14.05 29.79 -11.71
C MET A 216 13.42 31.17 -11.96
N ALA A 217 12.49 31.59 -11.09
CA ALA A 217 11.86 32.89 -11.18
C ALA A 217 12.85 34.05 -10.92
N GLU A 218 13.82 33.87 -10.03
CA GLU A 218 14.87 34.85 -9.73
C GLU A 218 15.91 34.94 -10.85
N GLN A 219 16.36 33.82 -11.41
CA GLN A 219 17.28 33.78 -12.55
C GLN A 219 16.63 34.37 -13.83
N GLY A 220 15.35 34.11 -14.06
CA GLY A 220 14.59 34.71 -15.16
C GLY A 220 14.41 36.23 -15.04
N ARG A 221 14.39 36.77 -13.81
CA ARG A 221 14.35 38.22 -13.57
C ARG A 221 15.72 38.89 -13.73
N ALA A 222 16.81 38.20 -13.38
CA ALA A 222 18.17 38.72 -13.52
C ALA A 222 18.64 38.83 -15.00
N GLN A 223 18.01 38.09 -15.92
CA GLN A 223 18.35 38.09 -17.35
C GLN A 223 17.72 39.22 -18.17
N VAL A 224 16.87 40.09 -17.61
CA VAL A 224 16.43 41.29 -18.33
C VAL A 224 17.58 42.30 -18.28
N PRO A 225 18.31 42.56 -19.38
CA PRO A 225 19.30 43.63 -19.38
C PRO A 225 18.49 44.91 -19.22
N ARG A 226 18.65 45.61 -18.08
CA ARG A 226 18.38 47.04 -18.06
C ARG A 226 19.31 47.62 -19.13
N GLN A 227 18.76 47.88 -20.31
CA GLN A 227 19.39 48.77 -21.28
C GLN A 227 19.68 50.05 -20.50
N ALA A 228 20.94 50.22 -20.14
CA ALA A 228 21.43 51.47 -19.59
C ALA A 228 21.10 52.51 -20.66
N ALA A 229 20.15 53.39 -20.34
CA ALA A 229 19.90 54.58 -21.14
C ALA A 229 21.26 55.26 -21.34
N ALA A 230 21.74 55.26 -22.58
CA ALA A 230 23.01 55.87 -22.94
C ALA A 230 23.00 57.33 -22.48
N PRO A 231 24.08 57.84 -21.86
CA PRO A 231 24.15 59.24 -21.50
C PRO A 231 24.11 60.05 -22.79
N ALA A 232 23.15 60.97 -22.89
CA ALA A 232 23.12 61.96 -23.96
C ALA A 232 24.37 62.83 -23.83
N TYR A 233 25.40 62.52 -24.61
CA TYR A 233 26.58 63.36 -24.78
C TYR A 233 26.11 64.68 -25.38
N GLY A 234 26.22 65.75 -24.59
CA GLY A 234 26.14 67.12 -25.10
C GLY A 234 27.28 67.35 -26.08
N SER A 235 26.94 67.73 -27.31
CA SER A 235 27.91 68.23 -28.27
C SER A 235 28.20 69.72 -28.03
N PRO A 236 29.45 70.17 -28.20
CA PRO A 236 29.86 71.54 -27.95
C PRO A 236 29.69 72.45 -29.17
N ALA A 237 29.36 73.71 -28.86
CA ALA A 237 29.67 74.98 -29.53
C ALA A 237 29.56 75.12 -31.07
N ARG A 238 28.77 76.11 -31.51
CA ARG A 238 29.28 77.40 -32.01
C ARG A 238 28.21 78.48 -31.98
#